data_AF-A0A0B2SG82-F1
#
_entry.id   AF-A0A0B2SG82-F1
#
_cell.length_a   1.000
_cell.length_b   1.000
_cell.length_c   1.000
_cell.angle_alpha   90.00
_cell.angle_beta   90.00
_cell.angle_gamma   90.00
#
_symmetry.space_group_name_H-M   'P 1'
#
loop_
_entity.id
_entity.type
_entity.pdbx_description
1 polymer ?
#
loop_
_entity_poly.entity_id
_entity_poly.type
_entity_poly.pdbx_seq_one_letter_code
_entity_poly.pdbx_strand_id
1 'polypeptide(L)'
;MFLNLPVSSLQEKFQGKVMEFKDKRMKATFEILKNIRILKLQAWEMKFLSKIIQLRKTEEIWLKKFLAEELQTDVVEKLPWGSSDKAIELVDGYFSWDLSSINTTVKNINLANFHGMRVAVCATVGSDKSSLLSCIIGEVPKISGTLKICGTKAYVSQSPWIQGGKIIIIWANSVIQ
;
A
#
# COMPACT_ATOMS: atom_id res chain seq x y z
N MET A 1 -11.49 -16.48 5.16
CA MET A 1 -11.90 -15.18 5.75
C MET A 1 -10.90 -14.62 6.77
N PHE A 2 -9.79 -15.31 7.12
CA PHE A 2 -8.86 -14.89 8.19
C PHE A 2 -7.55 -14.20 7.73
N LEU A 3 -7.29 -14.07 6.42
CA LEU A 3 -5.97 -13.66 5.91
C LEU A 3 -5.72 -12.13 5.91
N ASN A 4 -6.73 -11.30 6.13
CA ASN A 4 -6.56 -9.83 6.17
C ASN A 4 -6.38 -9.26 7.59
N LEU A 5 -6.55 -10.07 8.62
CA LEU A 5 -6.54 -9.62 10.03
C LEU A 5 -5.21 -8.99 10.51
N PRO A 6 -4.02 -9.50 10.16
CA PRO A 6 -2.78 -8.90 10.66
C PRO A 6 -2.48 -7.57 9.95
N VAL A 7 -2.66 -7.50 8.62
CA VAL A 7 -2.51 -6.27 7.84
C VAL A 7 -3.51 -5.22 8.28
N SER A 8 -4.77 -5.60 8.46
CA SER A 8 -5.80 -4.67 8.94
C SER A 8 -5.46 -4.15 10.33
N SER A 9 -4.95 -4.99 11.24
CA SER A 9 -4.61 -4.57 12.61
C SER A 9 -3.42 -3.61 12.67
N LEU A 10 -2.44 -3.75 11.77
CA LEU A 10 -1.27 -2.87 11.68
C LEU A 10 -1.68 -1.55 11.01
N GLN A 11 -2.42 -1.64 9.90
CA GLN A 11 -2.98 -0.49 9.20
C GLN A 11 -3.92 0.30 10.10
N GLU A 12 -4.76 -0.34 10.92
CA GLU A 12 -5.64 0.31 11.90
C GLU A 12 -4.84 1.08 12.97
N LYS A 13 -3.73 0.51 13.48
CA LYS A 13 -2.88 1.22 14.45
C LYS A 13 -2.25 2.48 13.84
N PHE A 14 -1.79 2.39 12.60
CA PHE A 14 -1.18 3.53 11.89
C PHE A 14 -2.21 4.57 11.47
N GLN A 15 -3.33 4.14 10.87
CA GLN A 15 -4.47 4.98 10.56
C GLN A 15 -5.01 5.66 11.83
N GLY A 16 -5.01 4.96 12.97
CA GLY A 16 -5.38 5.51 14.27
C GLY A 16 -4.48 6.67 14.71
N LYS A 17 -3.14 6.51 14.61
CA LYS A 17 -2.20 7.60 14.92
C LYS A 17 -2.31 8.78 13.96
N VAL A 18 -2.41 8.52 12.65
CA VAL A 18 -2.62 9.58 11.65
C VAL A 18 -3.93 10.32 11.90
N MET A 19 -4.99 9.57 12.21
CA MET A 19 -6.30 10.11 12.55
C MET A 19 -6.22 10.99 13.80
N GLU A 20 -5.48 10.58 14.84
CA GLU A 20 -5.30 11.37 16.06
C GLU A 20 -4.68 12.75 15.77
N PHE A 21 -3.60 12.81 14.97
CA PHE A 21 -2.97 14.09 14.60
C PHE A 21 -3.86 14.94 13.71
N LYS A 22 -4.57 14.31 12.77
CA LYS A 22 -5.56 14.98 11.90
C LYS A 22 -6.71 15.56 12.72
N ASP A 23 -7.19 14.85 13.73
CA ASP A 23 -8.27 15.28 14.63
C ASP A 23 -7.83 16.48 15.47
N LYS A 24 -6.61 16.45 16.02
CA LYS A 24 -6.03 17.58 16.74
C LYS A 24 -5.99 18.85 15.88
N ARG A 25 -5.57 18.72 14.61
CA ARG A 25 -5.59 19.85 13.66
C ARG A 25 -7.01 20.32 13.37
N MET A 26 -7.95 19.41 13.15
CA MET A 26 -9.35 19.74 12.86
C MET A 26 -10.00 20.49 14.02
N LYS A 27 -9.82 20.02 15.26
CA LYS A 27 -10.32 20.67 16.48
C LYS A 27 -9.76 22.07 16.65
N ALA A 28 -8.44 22.24 16.51
CA ALA A 28 -7.81 23.55 16.59
C ALA A 28 -8.31 24.52 15.51
N THR A 29 -8.50 24.02 14.27
CA THR A 29 -9.03 24.83 13.17
C THR A 29 -10.48 25.24 13.45
N PHE A 30 -11.29 24.32 13.99
CA PHE A 30 -12.68 24.57 14.35
C PHE A 30 -12.82 25.62 15.45
N GLU A 31 -12.01 25.56 16.51
CA GLU A 31 -11.99 26.56 17.57
C GLU A 31 -11.60 27.97 17.07
N ILE A 32 -10.67 28.03 16.11
CA ILE A 32 -10.27 29.28 15.45
C ILE A 32 -11.43 29.86 14.64
N LEU A 33 -12.10 29.03 13.82
CA LEU A 33 -13.23 29.46 13.01
C LEU A 33 -14.40 29.94 13.87
N LYS A 34 -14.67 29.23 14.98
CA LYS A 34 -15.71 29.60 15.94
C LYS A 34 -15.46 30.98 16.57
N ASN A 35 -14.20 31.35 16.81
CA ASN A 35 -13.81 32.59 17.49
C ASN A 35 -13.17 33.64 16.56
N ILE A 36 -13.38 33.53 15.24
CA ILE A 36 -12.65 34.32 14.24
C ILE A 36 -12.75 35.84 14.43
N ARG A 37 -13.92 36.34 14.89
CA ARG A 37 -14.15 37.77 15.12
C ARG A 37 -13.23 38.34 16.21
N ILE A 38 -13.06 37.62 17.31
CA ILE A 38 -12.18 38.03 18.42
C ILE A 38 -10.72 37.98 17.99
N LEU A 39 -10.34 36.96 17.23
CA LEU A 39 -8.97 36.81 16.70
C LEU A 39 -8.57 37.96 15.77
N LYS A 40 -9.50 38.43 14.93
CA LYS A 40 -9.32 39.61 14.07
C LYS A 40 -9.17 40.89 14.90
N LEU A 41 -10.02 41.08 15.91
CA LEU A 41 -9.98 42.25 16.78
C LEU A 41 -8.66 42.39 17.55
N GLN A 42 -8.05 41.27 17.93
CA GLN A 42 -6.79 41.24 18.69
C GLN A 42 -5.54 41.03 17.84
N ALA A 43 -5.69 40.95 16.50
CA ALA A 43 -4.60 40.62 15.56
C ALA A 43 -3.83 39.33 15.93
N TRP A 44 -4.51 38.34 16.54
CA TRP A 44 -3.90 37.07 16.96
C TRP A 44 -3.77 36.04 15.83
N GLU A 45 -4.17 36.39 14.61
CA GLU A 45 -4.18 35.52 13.43
C GLU A 45 -2.84 34.79 13.24
N MET A 46 -1.72 35.52 13.37
CA MET A 46 -0.38 34.96 13.18
C MET A 46 0.02 33.93 14.26
N LYS A 47 -0.42 34.13 15.51
CA LYS A 47 -0.15 33.18 16.61
C LYS A 47 -0.91 31.87 16.45
N PHE A 48 -2.14 31.94 15.95
CA PHE A 48 -2.94 30.73 15.70
C PHE A 48 -2.50 30.04 14.41
N LEU A 49 -2.11 30.82 13.38
CA LEU A 49 -1.53 30.28 12.15
C LEU A 49 -0.25 29.49 12.44
N SER A 50 0.66 30.02 13.27
CA SER A 50 1.89 29.32 13.63
C SER A 50 1.59 28.00 14.35
N LYS A 51 0.59 27.97 15.23
CA LYS A 51 0.13 26.74 15.90
C LYS A 51 -0.43 25.70 14.93
N ILE A 52 -1.23 26.12 13.94
CA ILE A 52 -1.74 25.21 12.89
C ILE A 52 -0.61 24.67 12.02
N ILE A 53 0.37 25.52 11.66
CA ILE A 53 1.55 25.10 10.89
C ILE A 53 2.36 24.07 11.67
N GLN A 54 2.54 24.26 12.98
CA GLN A 54 3.22 23.27 13.82
C GLN A 54 2.49 21.92 13.82
N LEU A 55 1.17 21.91 13.99
CA LEU A 55 0.36 20.69 13.91
C LEU A 55 0.50 20.01 12.54
N ARG A 56 0.50 20.79 11.46
CA ARG A 56 0.66 20.28 10.09
C ARG A 56 2.05 19.69 9.85
N LYS A 57 3.11 20.30 10.38
CA LYS A 57 4.48 19.74 10.32
C LYS A 57 4.57 18.41 11.05
N THR A 58 3.93 18.30 12.23
CA THR A 58 3.87 17.02 12.96
C THR A 58 3.12 15.96 12.15
N GLU A 59 1.95 16.29 11.59
CA GLU A 59 1.18 15.40 10.70
C GLU A 59 2.04 14.93 9.51
N GLU A 60 2.76 15.84 8.85
CA GLU A 60 3.65 15.53 7.72
C GLU A 60 4.80 14.59 8.11
N ILE A 61 5.43 14.79 9.27
CA ILE A 61 6.51 13.91 9.76
C ILE A 61 5.98 12.49 9.97
N TRP A 62 4.80 12.34 10.57
CA TRP A 62 4.19 11.03 10.80
C TRP A 62 3.74 10.36 9.50
N LEU A 63 3.18 11.12 8.55
CA LEU A 63 2.83 10.62 7.23
C LEU A 63 4.07 10.17 6.45
N LYS A 64 5.15 10.95 6.48
CA LYS A 64 6.42 10.55 5.85
C LYS A 64 7.03 9.31 6.49
N LYS A 65 6.96 9.21 7.82
CA LYS A 65 7.43 8.02 8.54
C LYS A 65 6.63 6.78 8.16
N PHE A 66 5.31 6.91 8.07
CA PHE A 66 4.44 5.83 7.58
C PHE A 66 4.80 5.40 6.16
N LEU A 67 4.92 6.36 5.23
CA LEU A 67 5.27 6.06 3.85
C LEU A 67 6.67 5.42 3.75
N ALA A 68 7.62 5.85 4.58
CA ALA A 68 8.97 5.30 4.63
C ALA A 68 9.00 3.87 5.19
N GLU A 69 8.20 3.57 6.21
CA GLU A 69 8.02 2.20 6.71
C GLU A 69 7.36 1.30 5.66
N GLU A 70 6.41 1.81 4.86
CA GLU A 70 5.87 1.09 3.70
C GLU A 70 6.94 0.90 2.60
N LEU A 71 7.75 1.92 2.31
CA LEU A 71 8.79 1.91 1.26
C LEU A 71 10.04 1.08 1.60
N GLN A 72 10.33 0.83 2.88
CA GLN A 72 11.45 -0.03 3.30
C GLN A 72 11.25 -1.51 2.96
N THR A 73 10.14 -1.85 2.29
CA THR A 73 9.97 -3.12 1.62
C THR A 73 10.74 -3.14 0.28
N ASP A 74 12.07 -3.25 0.34
CA ASP A 74 12.93 -3.73 -0.76
C ASP A 74 12.65 -5.22 -1.09
N VAL A 75 11.37 -5.58 -1.11
CA VAL A 75 10.85 -6.93 -1.27
C VAL A 75 11.05 -7.41 -2.69
N VAL A 76 11.02 -6.49 -3.66
CA VAL A 76 11.09 -6.81 -5.08
C VAL A 76 12.18 -6.00 -5.77
N GLU A 77 13.18 -6.70 -6.28
CA GLU A 77 14.15 -6.13 -7.21
C GLU A 77 13.48 -5.89 -8.56
N LYS A 78 13.30 -4.62 -8.92
CA LYS A 78 12.74 -4.23 -10.22
C LYS A 78 13.84 -4.11 -11.25
N LEU A 79 13.73 -4.85 -12.34
CA LEU A 79 14.64 -4.79 -13.47
C LEU A 79 14.00 -4.03 -14.65
N PRO A 80 14.81 -3.30 -15.45
CA PRO A 80 14.31 -2.67 -16.67
C PRO A 80 13.83 -3.70 -17.68
N TRP A 81 12.91 -3.28 -18.55
CA TRP A 81 12.43 -4.13 -19.64
C TRP A 81 13.60 -4.51 -20.56
N GLY A 82 13.74 -5.80 -20.87
CA GLY A 82 14.79 -6.32 -21.77
C GLY A 82 16.12 -6.65 -21.10
N SER A 83 16.26 -6.48 -19.77
CA SER A 83 17.49 -6.86 -19.05
C SER A 83 17.61 -8.35 -18.75
N SER A 84 16.52 -9.11 -18.83
CA SER A 84 16.49 -10.56 -18.60
C SER A 84 15.42 -11.21 -19.47
N ASP A 85 15.64 -12.47 -19.85
CA ASP A 85 14.65 -13.32 -20.54
C ASP A 85 13.51 -13.75 -19.59
N LYS A 86 13.77 -13.75 -18.27
CA LYS A 86 12.78 -14.06 -17.24
C LYS A 86 11.99 -12.80 -16.86
N ALA A 87 10.66 -12.90 -16.89
CA ALA A 87 9.75 -11.85 -16.45
C ALA A 87 9.60 -11.79 -14.92
N ILE A 88 9.53 -12.98 -14.29
CA ILE A 88 9.46 -13.12 -12.83
C ILE A 88 10.43 -14.23 -12.43
N GLU A 89 11.29 -13.95 -11.47
CA GLU A 89 12.19 -14.92 -10.86
C GLU A 89 12.10 -14.81 -9.34
N LEU A 90 11.69 -15.91 -8.71
CA LEU A 90 11.58 -16.07 -7.28
C LEU A 90 12.42 -17.29 -6.88
N VAL A 91 13.44 -17.06 -6.04
CA VAL A 91 14.36 -18.11 -5.57
C VAL A 91 14.34 -18.13 -4.04
N ASP A 92 14.04 -19.28 -3.47
CA ASP A 92 13.99 -19.59 -2.04
C ASP A 92 13.22 -18.52 -1.22
N GLY A 93 12.06 -18.13 -1.74
CA GLY A 93 11.24 -17.07 -1.14
C GLY A 93 10.58 -17.51 0.17
N TYR A 94 10.92 -16.81 1.25
CA TYR A 94 10.25 -16.88 2.55
C TYR A 94 9.59 -15.54 2.86
N PHE A 95 8.26 -15.56 2.99
CA PHE A 95 7.45 -14.37 3.21
C PHE A 95 6.61 -14.50 4.47
N SER A 96 6.48 -13.40 5.21
CA SER A 96 5.62 -13.31 6.39
C SER A 96 5.15 -11.88 6.58
N TRP A 97 3.91 -11.71 7.01
CA TRP A 97 3.38 -10.41 7.45
C TRP A 97 3.96 -9.93 8.78
N ASP A 98 4.45 -10.86 9.59
CA ASP A 98 5.05 -10.57 10.89
C ASP A 98 6.51 -11.03 10.90
N LEU A 99 7.43 -10.06 10.97
CA LEU A 99 8.88 -10.27 11.06
C LEU A 99 9.30 -11.01 12.34
N SER A 100 8.44 -11.00 13.37
CA SER A 100 8.72 -11.65 14.66
C SER A 100 8.15 -13.07 14.76
N SER A 101 7.31 -13.48 13.82
CA SER A 101 6.67 -14.79 13.82
C SER A 101 7.50 -15.84 13.05
N ILE A 102 7.63 -17.04 13.62
CA ILE A 102 8.27 -18.21 12.96
C ILE A 102 7.33 -18.81 11.90
N ASN A 103 6.03 -18.52 12.00
CA ASN A 103 5.00 -19.02 11.09
C ASN A 103 4.97 -18.18 9.81
N THR A 104 5.86 -18.49 8.88
CA THR A 104 5.85 -17.87 7.54
C THR A 104 4.59 -18.25 6.78
N THR A 105 3.92 -17.26 6.19
CA THR A 105 2.71 -17.44 5.39
C THR A 105 2.98 -18.24 4.12
N VAL A 106 4.17 -18.10 3.52
CA VAL A 106 4.55 -18.91 2.36
C VAL A 106 6.03 -19.30 2.43
N LYS A 107 6.32 -20.60 2.24
CA LYS A 107 7.65 -21.21 2.43
C LYS A 107 8.18 -21.76 1.11
N ASN A 108 9.45 -21.52 0.85
CA ASN A 108 10.27 -22.20 -0.15
C ASN A 108 9.62 -22.25 -1.54
N ILE A 109 9.27 -21.06 -2.06
CA ILE A 109 8.73 -20.95 -3.41
C ILE A 109 9.87 -20.68 -4.37
N ASN A 110 9.98 -21.53 -5.37
CA ASN A 110 10.86 -21.37 -6.50
C ASN A 110 9.99 -21.25 -7.76
N LEU A 111 10.04 -20.09 -8.42
CA LEU A 111 9.25 -19.81 -9.62
C LEU A 111 10.07 -18.99 -10.61
N ALA A 112 10.15 -19.48 -11.84
CA ALA A 112 10.81 -18.79 -12.93
C ALA A 112 9.88 -18.78 -14.15
N ASN A 113 9.42 -17.58 -14.53
CA ASN A 113 8.55 -17.38 -15.68
C ASN A 113 9.26 -16.53 -16.73
N PHE A 114 9.21 -16.96 -17.98
CA PHE A 114 9.72 -16.21 -19.13
C PHE A 114 8.70 -15.21 -19.67
N HIS A 115 9.18 -14.20 -20.39
CA HIS A 115 8.30 -13.22 -21.03
C HIS A 115 7.36 -13.91 -22.04
N GLY A 116 6.10 -13.49 -22.07
CA GLY A 116 5.07 -14.06 -22.96
C GLY A 116 4.43 -15.37 -22.50
N MET A 117 4.90 -15.97 -21.40
CA MET A 117 4.28 -17.19 -20.85
C MET A 117 3.02 -16.87 -20.03
N ARG A 118 2.01 -17.75 -20.15
CA ARG A 118 0.81 -17.72 -19.31
C ARG A 118 0.91 -18.81 -18.25
N VAL A 119 0.70 -18.45 -16.99
CA VAL A 119 0.81 -19.38 -15.86
C VAL A 119 -0.49 -19.35 -15.05
N ALA A 120 -0.93 -20.53 -14.61
CA ALA A 120 -2.09 -20.70 -13.76
C ALA A 120 -1.67 -21.23 -12.38
N VAL A 121 -2.29 -20.72 -11.32
CA VAL A 121 -2.08 -21.18 -9.94
C VAL A 121 -3.34 -21.92 -9.48
N CYS A 122 -3.20 -23.23 -9.23
CA CYS A 122 -4.29 -24.10 -8.80
C CYS A 122 -3.98 -24.67 -7.41
N ALA A 123 -4.94 -24.57 -6.50
CA ALA A 123 -4.86 -25.15 -5.15
C ALA A 123 -6.24 -25.18 -4.48
N THR A 124 -6.37 -25.85 -3.34
CA THR A 124 -7.60 -25.91 -2.53
C THR A 124 -7.96 -24.55 -1.92
N VAL A 125 -9.18 -24.38 -1.43
CA VAL A 125 -9.55 -23.15 -0.69
C VAL A 125 -8.77 -23.12 0.63
N GLY A 126 -8.16 -21.98 0.96
CA GLY A 126 -7.34 -21.82 2.19
C GLY A 126 -5.85 -22.17 2.04
N SER A 127 -5.37 -22.40 0.81
CA SER A 127 -3.96 -22.71 0.48
C SER A 127 -3.10 -21.47 0.20
N ASP A 128 -3.55 -20.28 0.62
CA ASP A 128 -2.77 -19.05 0.53
C ASP A 128 -2.41 -18.57 -0.91
N LYS A 129 -3.19 -18.96 -1.92
CA LYS A 129 -3.05 -18.46 -3.31
C LYS A 129 -3.06 -16.93 -3.41
N SER A 130 -3.94 -16.26 -2.68
CA SER A 130 -3.98 -14.80 -2.65
C SER A 130 -2.74 -14.20 -1.98
N SER A 131 -2.25 -14.85 -0.91
CA SER A 131 -1.02 -14.46 -0.22
C SER A 131 0.20 -14.56 -1.14
N LEU A 132 0.28 -15.59 -1.99
CA LEU A 132 1.30 -15.72 -3.03
C LEU A 132 1.30 -14.51 -3.98
N LEU A 133 0.13 -14.05 -4.42
CA LEU A 133 0.02 -12.87 -5.29
C LEU A 133 0.46 -11.60 -4.57
N SER A 134 0.08 -11.40 -3.31
CA SER A 134 0.56 -10.26 -2.50
C SER A 134 2.09 -10.28 -2.31
N CYS A 135 2.71 -11.46 -2.22
CA CYS A 135 4.18 -11.59 -2.21
C CYS A 135 4.79 -11.12 -3.54
N ILE A 136 4.23 -11.55 -4.68
CA ILE A 136 4.71 -11.16 -6.02
C ILE A 136 4.54 -9.66 -6.27
N ILE A 137 3.43 -9.07 -5.80
CA ILE A 137 3.18 -7.62 -5.91
C ILE A 137 4.21 -6.84 -5.08
N GLY A 138 4.60 -7.39 -3.93
CA GLY A 138 5.55 -6.79 -2.99
C GLY A 138 4.88 -6.20 -1.75
N GLU A 139 3.63 -6.56 -1.46
CA GLU A 139 2.91 -6.09 -0.26
C GLU A 139 3.40 -6.80 1.01
N VAL A 140 3.82 -8.07 0.88
CA VAL A 140 4.29 -8.89 2.01
C VAL A 140 5.81 -8.75 2.13
N PRO A 141 6.37 -8.40 3.30
CA PRO A 141 7.81 -8.34 3.46
C PRO A 141 8.48 -9.71 3.24
N LYS A 142 9.62 -9.70 2.54
CA LYS A 142 10.48 -10.88 2.40
C LYS A 142 11.34 -11.01 3.66
N ILE A 143 11.38 -12.21 4.23
CA ILE A 143 12.34 -12.55 5.29
C ILE A 143 13.64 -13.06 4.66
N SER A 144 13.51 -13.88 3.62
CA SER A 144 14.64 -14.46 2.89
C SER A 144 14.24 -14.78 1.45
N GLY A 145 15.24 -14.93 0.58
CA GLY A 145 15.07 -15.20 -0.85
C GLY A 145 15.16 -13.96 -1.74
N THR A 146 15.16 -14.21 -3.04
CA THR A 146 15.28 -13.17 -4.07
C THR A 146 14.04 -13.17 -4.95
N LEU A 147 13.38 -12.01 -5.08
CA LEU A 147 12.25 -11.80 -5.98
C LEU A 147 12.58 -10.67 -6.96
N LYS A 148 12.77 -11.04 -8.23
CA LYS A 148 13.08 -10.15 -9.34
C LYS A 148 11.90 -10.09 -10.30
N ILE A 149 11.51 -8.87 -10.68
CA ILE A 149 10.43 -8.65 -11.64
C ILE A 149 10.89 -7.65 -12.70
N CYS A 150 10.79 -8.05 -13.97
CA CYS A 150 11.10 -7.23 -15.13
C CYS A 150 9.83 -6.53 -15.63
N GLY A 151 9.84 -5.20 -15.66
CA GLY A 151 8.74 -4.40 -16.22
C GLY A 151 7.63 -4.00 -15.24
N THR A 152 6.42 -3.77 -15.76
CA THR A 152 5.27 -3.24 -15.02
C THR A 152 4.34 -4.35 -14.55
N LYS A 153 3.73 -4.17 -13.37
CA LYS A 153 2.76 -5.11 -12.77
C LYS A 153 1.34 -4.56 -12.88
N ALA A 154 0.36 -5.44 -13.06
CA ALA A 154 -1.06 -5.15 -12.91
C ALA A 154 -1.67 -6.18 -11.96
N TYR A 155 -2.58 -5.75 -11.09
CA TYR A 155 -3.23 -6.59 -10.09
C TYR A 155 -4.75 -6.41 -10.15
N VAL A 156 -5.47 -7.51 -9.98
CA VAL A 156 -6.93 -7.52 -9.84
C VAL A 156 -7.25 -8.22 -8.53
N SER A 157 -7.92 -7.51 -7.63
CA SER A 157 -8.30 -8.03 -6.33
C SER A 157 -9.48 -9.00 -6.41
N GLN A 158 -9.54 -9.95 -5.48
CA GLN A 158 -10.66 -10.89 -5.37
C GLN A 158 -11.99 -10.17 -5.09
N SER A 159 -11.96 -9.14 -4.23
CA SER A 159 -13.08 -8.23 -3.98
C SER A 159 -12.80 -6.92 -4.72
N PRO A 160 -13.63 -6.52 -5.70
CA PRO A 160 -13.38 -5.31 -6.47
C PRO A 160 -13.55 -4.07 -5.60
N TRP A 161 -12.66 -3.09 -5.78
CA TRP A 161 -12.78 -1.76 -5.21
C TRP A 161 -13.08 -0.75 -6.32
N ILE A 162 -14.19 -0.01 -6.17
CA ILE A 162 -14.65 0.95 -7.18
C ILE A 162 -14.47 2.36 -6.61
N GLN A 163 -13.65 3.17 -7.26
CA GLN A 163 -13.49 4.58 -6.92
C GLN A 163 -14.72 5.37 -7.42
N GLY A 164 -15.19 6.33 -6.61
CA GLY A 164 -16.26 7.25 -7.03
C GLY A 164 -15.84 8.06 -8.27
N GLY A 165 -16.58 7.91 -9.37
CA GLY A 165 -16.26 8.53 -10.65
C GLY A 165 -17.23 8.11 -11.77
N LYS A 166 -17.00 8.62 -12.99
CA LYS A 166 -17.75 8.20 -14.18
C LYS A 166 -17.09 6.97 -14.80
N ILE A 167 -17.88 5.93 -15.03
CA ILE A 167 -17.47 4.78 -15.85
C ILE A 167 -17.71 5.17 -17.31
N ILE A 168 -16.65 5.26 -18.11
CA ILE A 168 -16.75 5.47 -19.56
C ILE A 168 -16.72 4.10 -20.23
N ILE A 169 -17.87 3.69 -20.76
CA ILE A 169 -17.99 2.47 -21.56
C ILE A 169 -17.67 2.86 -23.00
N ILE A 170 -16.50 2.46 -23.49
CA ILE A 170 -16.13 2.62 -24.89
C ILE A 170 -16.60 1.37 -25.64
N TRP A 171 -17.65 1.52 -26.45
CA TRP A 171 -18.02 0.49 -27.41
C TRP A 171 -17.05 0.55 -28.59
N ALA A 172 -16.11 -0.38 -28.65
CA ALA A 172 -15.33 -0.62 -29.85
C ALA A 172 -16.20 -1.42 -30.83
N ASN A 173 -16.94 -0.72 -31.69
CA ASN A 173 -17.51 -1.35 -32.88
C ASN A 173 -16.36 -1.75 -33.79
N SER A 174 -15.95 -3.01 -33.72
CA SER A 174 -15.26 -3.63 -34.85
C SER A 174 -16.29 -3.75 -35.97
N VAL A 175 -16.27 -2.77 -36.87
CA VAL A 175 -16.89 -2.89 -38.19
C VAL A 175 -16.10 -3.98 -38.91
N ILE A 176 -16.65 -5.19 -38.90
CA ILE A 176 -16.31 -6.22 -39.88
C ILE A 176 -17.02 -5.76 -41.15
N GLN A 177 -16.27 -5.15 -42.07
CA GLN A 177 -16.62 -5.05 -43.49
C GLN A 177 -15.81 -6.08 -44.25
#